data_AF-A0A917WJQ4-F1
#
_entry.id   AF-A0A917WJQ4-F1
#
_cell.length_a   1.000
_cell.length_b   1.000
_cell.length_c   1.000
_cell.angle_alpha   90.00
_cell.angle_beta   90.00
_cell.angle_gamma   90.00
#
_symmetry.space_group_name_H-M   'P 1'
#
loop_
_entity.id
_entity.type
_entity.pdbx_description
1 polymer ?
#
loop_
_entity_poly.entity_id
_entity_poly.type
_entity_poly.pdbx_seq_one_letter_code
_entity_poly.pdbx_strand_id
1 'polypeptide(L)'
;MRLTVGFGARPDATADEVLALLGESLSTLDAVTTVSTVDGREELASAVAQVHGWRVVTFPAAELAQVEVPSPSARVASAVGTPSVAEAAALLAARGPAAVLLHAKRSSARATVAVAAPAPDVTVVGIGADGYDGLTAAGRDALAAAEVVLGSARQLGLLPAGGQRRVAWPSPLVPALPGLLAAHHGRRVCVLASGDPMYHGIGSTLVRLLGRRHVTVVSHPSSVALACARLGWALDDVAVVSAVGRSTDRIRAVLHDGRRVLVLSAGRDTPLAVARILEDAGFADSEVTVLEALGGPDERIHHDVAAAGPLNIVAVACRGAGGLPLVPGLDDARYTSDGQLTKREIRAVTLAALGPRPGELLWDVGAGSGSIAVEWLRAHPSCRAVAIERDPVRAGRVAANADRLGVPQLSIVEGAAPAALDGLPAPDAVFIGGGVTVPGVFERCWAALRPGGRLVVNAVTVESERRVFELHETHGGELTRIAVNRAAPVGGFLGWRPMLPVTQWVVWR
;
A
#
# COMPACT_ATOMS: atom_id res chain seq x y z
N MET A 1 -21.32 -27.83 -1.70
CA MET A 1 -20.21 -26.96 -1.24
C MET A 1 -19.37 -27.79 -0.29
N ARG A 2 -18.03 -27.72 -0.33
CA ARG A 2 -17.16 -28.41 0.64
C ARG A 2 -16.50 -27.36 1.51
N LEU A 3 -17.10 -27.09 2.66
CA LEU A 3 -16.55 -26.19 3.67
C LEU A 3 -15.71 -26.96 4.65
N THR A 4 -14.64 -26.30 5.05
CA THR A 4 -13.81 -26.73 6.15
C THR A 4 -13.99 -25.78 7.30
N VAL A 5 -14.38 -26.33 8.44
CA VAL A 5 -14.41 -25.63 9.71
C VAL A 5 -13.09 -25.87 10.41
N GLY A 6 -12.46 -24.81 10.90
CA GLY A 6 -11.38 -24.90 11.86
C GLY A 6 -11.85 -24.41 13.21
N PHE A 7 -11.45 -25.08 14.29
CA PHE A 7 -11.78 -24.62 15.64
C PHE A 7 -10.60 -24.71 16.61
N GLY A 8 -10.55 -23.77 17.54
CA GLY A 8 -9.67 -23.79 18.71
C GLY A 8 -10.50 -23.81 19.99
N ALA A 9 -10.08 -24.57 20.99
CA ALA A 9 -10.88 -24.81 22.19
C ALA A 9 -10.02 -24.87 23.45
N ARG A 10 -10.56 -24.35 24.56
CA ARG A 10 -10.03 -24.59 25.91
C ARG A 10 -10.31 -26.03 26.34
N PRO A 11 -9.57 -26.58 27.33
CA PRO A 11 -9.76 -27.96 27.79
C PRO A 11 -11.18 -28.30 28.24
N ASP A 12 -11.95 -27.32 28.70
CA ASP A 12 -13.30 -27.45 29.23
C ASP A 12 -14.41 -27.09 28.22
N ALA A 13 -14.06 -26.87 26.94
CA ALA A 13 -15.04 -26.59 25.90
C ALA A 13 -15.78 -27.88 25.48
N THR A 14 -17.07 -27.75 25.16
CA THR A 14 -17.92 -28.88 24.71
C THR A 14 -18.17 -28.84 23.20
N ALA A 15 -18.57 -29.97 22.62
CA ALA A 15 -18.96 -30.05 21.22
C ALA A 15 -20.16 -29.14 20.91
N ASP A 16 -21.14 -29.07 21.83
CA ASP A 16 -22.32 -28.21 21.70
C ASP A 16 -21.95 -26.72 21.61
N GLU A 17 -20.95 -26.26 22.38
CA GLU A 17 -20.51 -24.87 22.31
C GLU A 17 -19.86 -24.55 20.96
N VAL A 18 -19.08 -25.48 20.40
CA VAL A 18 -18.49 -25.33 19.06
C VAL A 18 -19.59 -25.32 17.98
N LEU A 19 -20.57 -26.22 18.07
CA LEU A 19 -21.69 -26.30 17.11
C LEU A 19 -22.60 -25.08 17.18
N ALA A 20 -22.88 -24.56 18.37
CA ALA A 20 -23.65 -23.33 18.55
C ALA A 20 -22.95 -22.13 17.87
N LEU A 21 -21.65 -21.97 18.09
CA LEU A 21 -20.81 -20.98 17.41
C LEU A 21 -20.85 -21.10 15.89
N LEU A 22 -20.89 -22.33 15.36
CA LEU A 22 -21.01 -22.58 13.93
C LEU A 22 -22.40 -22.22 13.40
N GLY A 23 -23.46 -22.52 14.15
CA GLY A 23 -24.83 -22.13 13.79
C GLY A 23 -25.04 -20.61 13.77
N GLU A 24 -24.31 -19.86 14.59
CA GLU A 24 -24.29 -18.39 14.51
C GLU A 24 -23.48 -17.87 13.31
N SER A 25 -22.52 -18.67 12.84
CA SER A 25 -21.62 -18.30 11.75
C SER A 25 -22.17 -18.66 10.37
N LEU A 26 -22.94 -19.75 10.27
CA LEU A 26 -23.44 -20.29 9.01
C LEU A 26 -24.96 -20.45 9.06
N SER A 27 -25.66 -20.01 8.02
CA SER A 27 -27.11 -20.19 7.88
C SER A 27 -27.53 -21.66 7.72
N THR A 28 -26.61 -22.53 7.29
CA THR A 28 -26.77 -23.99 7.24
C THR A 28 -25.40 -24.67 7.34
N LEU A 29 -25.37 -25.85 7.94
CA LEU A 29 -24.18 -26.68 8.11
C LEU A 29 -24.05 -27.78 7.04
N ASP A 30 -25.01 -27.91 6.11
CA ASP A 30 -25.04 -28.96 5.07
C ASP A 30 -23.84 -28.91 4.11
N ALA A 31 -23.23 -27.73 4.00
CA ALA A 31 -22.07 -27.48 3.17
C ALA A 31 -20.74 -27.88 3.83
N VAL A 32 -20.72 -28.16 5.14
CA VAL A 32 -19.51 -28.53 5.87
C VAL A 32 -19.21 -30.00 5.62
N THR A 33 -17.96 -30.28 5.26
CA THR A 33 -17.50 -31.65 5.02
C THR A 33 -16.31 -32.03 5.90
N THR A 34 -15.66 -31.06 6.53
CA THR A 34 -14.46 -31.29 7.32
C THR A 34 -14.46 -30.36 8.52
N VAL A 35 -14.14 -30.92 9.68
CA VAL A 35 -13.76 -30.17 10.88
C VAL A 35 -12.26 -30.38 11.12
N SER A 36 -11.60 -29.31 11.52
CA SER A 36 -10.15 -29.30 11.69
C SER A 36 -9.70 -28.54 12.93
N THR A 37 -8.60 -28.97 13.52
CA THR A 37 -8.06 -28.36 14.74
C THR A 37 -6.57 -28.70 14.90
N VAL A 38 -5.97 -28.28 16.02
CA VAL A 38 -4.60 -28.65 16.41
C VAL A 38 -4.57 -30.06 17.00
N ASP A 39 -3.46 -30.77 16.84
CA ASP A 39 -3.22 -32.07 17.50
C ASP A 39 -3.47 -31.99 19.03
N GLY A 40 -3.92 -33.09 19.61
CA GLY A 40 -4.32 -33.19 21.02
C GLY A 40 -5.78 -32.78 21.30
N ARG A 41 -6.58 -32.55 20.25
CA ARG A 41 -8.01 -32.22 20.30
C ARG A 41 -8.88 -33.20 19.52
N GLU A 42 -8.38 -34.38 19.22
CA GLU A 42 -9.00 -35.42 18.39
C GLU A 42 -10.36 -35.86 18.94
N GLU A 43 -10.47 -36.04 20.25
CA GLU A 43 -11.72 -36.46 20.91
C GLU A 43 -12.82 -35.41 20.74
N LEU A 44 -12.52 -34.14 21.03
CA LEU A 44 -13.46 -33.04 20.84
C LEU A 44 -13.80 -32.84 19.36
N ALA A 45 -12.82 -32.93 18.46
CA ALA A 45 -13.05 -32.83 17.02
C ALA A 45 -13.95 -33.97 16.51
N SER A 46 -13.76 -35.18 17.02
CA SER A 46 -14.60 -36.34 16.70
C SER A 46 -16.02 -36.15 17.21
N ALA A 47 -16.20 -35.65 18.44
CA ALA A 47 -17.52 -35.34 18.99
C ALA A 47 -18.26 -34.28 18.15
N VAL A 48 -17.58 -33.21 17.73
CA VAL A 48 -18.15 -32.18 16.84
C VAL A 48 -18.50 -32.77 15.47
N ALA A 49 -17.62 -33.58 14.90
CA ALA A 49 -17.82 -34.19 13.59
C ALA A 49 -18.97 -35.21 13.57
N GLN A 50 -19.13 -36.00 14.64
CA GLN A 50 -20.08 -37.11 14.71
C GLN A 50 -21.53 -36.66 14.52
N VAL A 51 -21.87 -35.45 14.97
CA VAL A 51 -23.22 -34.88 14.83
C VAL A 51 -23.66 -34.77 13.37
N HIS A 52 -22.71 -34.50 12.46
CA HIS A 52 -22.99 -34.25 11.05
C HIS A 52 -22.22 -35.16 10.07
N GLY A 53 -21.47 -36.15 10.58
CA GLY A 53 -20.68 -37.08 9.76
C GLY A 53 -19.50 -36.44 9.04
N TRP A 54 -18.90 -35.39 9.60
CA TRP A 54 -17.78 -34.69 8.96
C TRP A 54 -16.46 -35.46 9.06
N ARG A 55 -15.55 -35.22 8.13
CA ARG A 55 -14.17 -35.69 8.25
C ARG A 55 -13.45 -34.89 9.32
N VAL A 56 -12.69 -35.56 10.20
CA VAL A 56 -11.77 -34.92 11.14
C VAL A 56 -10.38 -34.81 10.54
N VAL A 57 -9.74 -33.65 10.70
CA VAL A 57 -8.33 -33.43 10.35
C VAL A 57 -7.65 -32.68 11.48
N THR A 58 -6.48 -33.11 11.93
CA THR A 58 -5.67 -32.36 12.88
C THR A 58 -4.33 -31.97 12.26
N PHE A 59 -3.71 -30.93 12.82
CA PHE A 59 -2.43 -30.42 12.36
C PHE A 59 -1.49 -30.16 13.54
N PRO A 60 -0.18 -30.40 13.37
CA PRO A 60 0.82 -29.95 14.32
C PRO A 60 0.82 -28.44 14.47
N ALA A 61 1.03 -27.94 15.69
CA ALA A 61 1.11 -26.51 15.97
C ALA A 61 2.14 -25.78 15.09
N ALA A 62 3.28 -26.42 14.81
CA ALA A 62 4.33 -25.88 13.95
C ALA A 62 3.87 -25.66 12.50
N GLU A 63 2.98 -26.50 11.98
CA GLU A 63 2.40 -26.34 10.64
C GLU A 63 1.38 -25.21 10.65
N LEU A 64 0.50 -25.16 11.66
CA LEU A 64 -0.46 -24.06 11.84
C LEU A 64 0.25 -22.70 11.96
N ALA A 65 1.42 -22.65 12.60
CA ALA A 65 2.18 -21.42 12.80
C ALA A 65 2.76 -20.81 11.53
N GLN A 66 2.87 -21.60 10.45
CA GLN A 66 3.33 -21.13 9.14
C GLN A 66 2.20 -20.50 8.32
N VAL A 67 0.95 -20.64 8.73
CA VAL A 67 -0.21 -20.10 8.01
C VAL A 67 -0.39 -18.63 8.37
N GLU A 68 -0.39 -17.77 7.34
CA GLU A 68 -0.77 -16.38 7.51
C GLU A 68 -2.28 -16.28 7.75
N VAL A 69 -2.65 -15.61 8.84
CA VAL A 69 -4.03 -15.52 9.31
C VAL A 69 -4.38 -14.06 9.60
N PRO A 70 -5.64 -13.65 9.38
CA PRO A 70 -6.03 -12.25 9.56
C PRO A 70 -6.12 -11.83 11.03
N SER A 71 -6.28 -12.78 11.97
CA SER A 71 -6.52 -12.48 13.39
C SER A 71 -5.53 -13.21 14.33
N PRO A 72 -4.21 -12.95 14.22
CA PRO A 72 -3.20 -13.59 15.06
C PRO A 72 -3.36 -13.18 16.53
N SER A 73 -3.04 -14.10 17.45
CA SER A 73 -3.14 -13.87 18.90
C SER A 73 -1.86 -14.30 19.62
N ALA A 74 -1.16 -13.33 20.22
CA ALA A 74 0.03 -13.59 21.03
C ALA A 74 -0.26 -14.56 22.19
N ARG A 75 -1.43 -14.45 22.83
CA ARG A 75 -1.86 -15.36 23.89
C ARG A 75 -1.98 -16.81 23.42
N VAL A 76 -2.51 -17.03 22.20
CA VAL A 76 -2.63 -18.38 21.62
C VAL A 76 -1.25 -18.88 21.20
N ALA A 77 -0.40 -18.02 20.64
CA ALA A 77 0.98 -18.38 20.27
C ALA A 77 1.77 -18.88 21.49
N SER A 78 1.68 -18.20 22.64
CA SER A 78 2.34 -18.64 23.87
C SER A 78 1.78 -19.94 24.44
N ALA A 79 0.48 -20.21 24.27
CA ALA A 79 -0.17 -21.36 24.89
C ALA A 79 -0.07 -22.64 24.05
N VAL A 80 -0.11 -22.52 22.72
CA VAL A 80 -0.28 -23.66 21.80
C VAL A 80 0.77 -23.67 20.69
N GLY A 81 1.69 -22.69 20.64
CA GLY A 81 2.75 -22.63 19.64
C GLY A 81 2.33 -22.12 18.25
N THR A 82 1.08 -21.66 18.08
CA THR A 82 0.58 -21.04 16.83
C THR A 82 -0.22 -19.77 17.13
N PRO A 83 -0.10 -18.70 16.31
CA PRO A 83 -0.86 -17.47 16.52
C PRO A 83 -2.38 -17.63 16.31
N SER A 84 -2.85 -18.67 15.61
CA SER A 84 -4.28 -18.96 15.46
C SER A 84 -4.49 -20.44 15.15
N VAL A 85 -5.33 -21.12 15.94
CA VAL A 85 -5.71 -22.52 15.64
C VAL A 85 -6.85 -22.57 14.65
N ALA A 86 -7.96 -21.87 14.94
CA ALA A 86 -9.18 -21.96 14.16
C ALA A 86 -9.00 -21.54 12.69
N GLU A 87 -8.40 -20.37 12.45
CA GLU A 87 -8.22 -19.87 11.07
C GLU A 87 -7.19 -20.69 10.29
N ALA A 88 -6.05 -21.02 10.92
CA ALA A 88 -4.99 -21.78 10.28
C ALA A 88 -5.44 -23.19 9.90
N ALA A 89 -6.12 -23.89 10.82
CA ALA A 89 -6.64 -25.23 10.57
C ALA A 89 -7.71 -25.23 9.47
N ALA A 90 -8.63 -24.25 9.48
CA ALA A 90 -9.65 -24.10 8.44
C ALA A 90 -9.01 -23.95 7.06
N LEU A 91 -8.02 -23.04 6.95
CA LEU A 91 -7.31 -22.75 5.70
C LEU A 91 -6.52 -23.95 5.17
N LEU A 92 -5.76 -24.64 6.03
CA LEU A 92 -4.99 -25.82 5.61
C LEU A 92 -5.88 -26.98 5.16
N ALA A 93 -6.94 -27.28 5.93
CA ALA A 93 -7.82 -28.39 5.62
C ALA A 93 -8.76 -28.12 4.43
N ALA A 94 -8.94 -26.86 4.00
CA ALA A 94 -9.59 -26.53 2.73
C ALA A 94 -8.77 -26.94 1.48
N ARG A 95 -7.54 -27.47 1.64
CA ARG A 95 -6.70 -28.09 0.61
C ARG A 95 -6.49 -27.23 -0.65
N GLY A 96 -6.04 -26.00 -0.45
CA GLY A 96 -5.50 -25.19 -1.54
C GLY A 96 -4.53 -24.13 -1.01
N PRO A 97 -3.43 -23.81 -1.70
CA PRO A 97 -2.53 -22.72 -1.32
C PRO A 97 -3.18 -21.32 -1.36
N ALA A 98 -4.47 -21.24 -1.71
CA ALA A 98 -5.27 -20.04 -1.77
C ALA A 98 -6.66 -20.21 -1.12
N ALA A 99 -6.80 -21.15 -0.17
CA ALA A 99 -8.03 -21.22 0.60
C ALA A 99 -8.39 -19.85 1.18
N VAL A 100 -9.68 -19.51 1.18
CA VAL A 100 -10.17 -18.23 1.69
C VAL A 100 -11.06 -18.47 2.90
N LEU A 101 -10.93 -17.61 3.91
CA LEU A 101 -11.84 -17.59 5.04
C LEU A 101 -13.17 -16.95 4.60
N LEU A 102 -14.25 -17.73 4.70
CA LEU A 102 -15.63 -17.22 4.55
C LEU A 102 -16.05 -16.47 5.80
N HIS A 103 -15.69 -17.03 6.96
CA HIS A 103 -15.85 -16.42 8.26
C HIS A 103 -14.52 -16.51 8.99
N ALA A 104 -13.92 -15.35 9.23
CA ALA A 104 -12.77 -15.21 10.10
C ALA A 104 -13.14 -15.59 11.55
N LYS A 105 -12.15 -15.53 12.44
CA LYS A 105 -12.27 -15.90 13.85
C LYS A 105 -13.54 -15.37 14.52
N ARG A 106 -14.43 -16.27 14.95
CA ARG A 106 -15.52 -16.00 15.91
C ARG A 106 -15.28 -16.77 17.20
N SER A 107 -15.55 -16.14 18.34
CA SER A 107 -15.20 -16.69 19.64
C SER A 107 -16.39 -16.69 20.59
N SER A 108 -16.52 -17.77 21.37
CA SER A 108 -17.32 -17.84 22.59
C SER A 108 -16.40 -17.69 23.82
N ALA A 109 -16.92 -17.98 25.01
CA ALA A 109 -16.13 -18.00 26.23
C ALA A 109 -14.97 -19.01 26.18
N ARG A 110 -15.17 -20.18 25.54
CA ARG A 110 -14.22 -21.31 25.60
C ARG A 110 -13.83 -21.87 24.24
N ALA A 111 -14.50 -21.50 23.16
CA ALA A 111 -14.22 -21.97 21.82
C ALA A 111 -14.04 -20.82 20.83
N THR A 112 -13.44 -21.14 19.69
CA THR A 112 -13.28 -20.23 18.57
C THR A 112 -13.41 -21.03 17.29
N VAL A 113 -14.15 -20.52 16.32
CA VAL A 113 -14.36 -21.16 15.02
C VAL A 113 -13.98 -20.22 13.89
N ALA A 114 -13.59 -20.82 12.77
CA ALA A 114 -13.40 -20.16 11.49
C ALA A 114 -13.87 -21.11 10.38
N VAL A 115 -14.30 -20.55 9.27
CA VAL A 115 -14.81 -21.33 8.13
C VAL A 115 -14.04 -20.95 6.88
N ALA A 116 -13.52 -21.94 6.18
CA ALA A 116 -12.79 -21.78 4.93
C ALA A 116 -13.38 -22.61 3.78
N ALA A 117 -13.09 -22.17 2.57
CA ALA A 117 -13.34 -22.89 1.34
C ALA A 117 -12.13 -22.81 0.40
N PRO A 118 -12.03 -23.70 -0.61
CA PRO A 118 -11.07 -23.52 -1.71
C PRO A 118 -11.25 -22.15 -2.38
N ALA A 119 -10.15 -21.59 -2.92
CA ALA A 119 -10.24 -20.37 -3.72
C ALA A 119 -11.14 -20.59 -4.95
N PRO A 120 -12.07 -19.68 -5.25
CA PRO A 120 -12.77 -19.71 -6.53
C PRO A 120 -11.81 -19.36 -7.67
N ASP A 121 -11.90 -20.08 -8.78
CA ASP A 121 -11.27 -19.66 -10.03
C ASP A 121 -12.03 -18.47 -10.61
N VAL A 122 -11.31 -17.37 -10.84
CA VAL A 122 -11.86 -16.12 -11.34
C VAL A 122 -11.20 -15.77 -12.67
N THR A 123 -12.02 -15.45 -13.68
CA THR A 123 -11.51 -14.84 -14.90
C THR A 123 -11.74 -13.33 -14.84
N VAL A 124 -10.69 -12.54 -14.96
CA VAL A 124 -10.74 -11.08 -14.98
C VAL A 124 -10.62 -10.63 -16.43
N VAL A 125 -11.66 -10.01 -16.96
CA VAL A 125 -11.74 -9.51 -18.33
C VAL A 125 -11.65 -8.00 -18.32
N GLY A 126 -10.64 -7.48 -19.00
CA GLY A 126 -10.53 -6.06 -19.32
C GLY A 126 -11.62 -5.64 -20.30
N ILE A 127 -12.27 -4.50 -20.04
CA ILE A 127 -13.28 -3.91 -20.91
C ILE A 127 -13.04 -2.39 -21.03
N GLY A 128 -13.06 -1.88 -22.26
CA GLY A 128 -12.92 -0.47 -22.58
C GLY A 128 -14.26 0.26 -22.64
N ALA A 129 -14.23 1.51 -23.12
CA ALA A 129 -15.44 2.29 -23.38
C ALA A 129 -16.18 1.84 -24.67
N ASP A 130 -15.51 1.08 -25.52
CA ASP A 130 -16.05 0.32 -26.66
C ASP A 130 -16.93 -0.88 -26.26
N GLY A 131 -16.99 -1.20 -24.96
CA GLY A 131 -17.93 -2.17 -24.42
C GLY A 131 -17.70 -3.60 -24.90
N TYR A 132 -18.77 -4.38 -25.02
CA TYR A 132 -18.69 -5.80 -25.37
C TYR A 132 -18.10 -6.07 -26.76
N ASP A 133 -18.35 -5.16 -27.72
CA ASP A 133 -17.88 -5.32 -29.10
C ASP A 133 -16.36 -5.18 -29.21
N GLY A 134 -15.76 -4.35 -28.34
CA GLY A 134 -14.31 -4.18 -28.22
C GLY A 134 -13.55 -5.33 -27.55
N LEU A 135 -14.26 -6.33 -27.03
CA LEU A 135 -13.62 -7.47 -26.38
C LEU A 135 -12.90 -8.39 -27.38
N THR A 136 -11.87 -9.07 -26.90
CA THR A 136 -11.26 -10.18 -27.63
C THR A 136 -12.19 -11.40 -27.63
N ALA A 137 -11.94 -12.37 -28.52
CA ALA A 137 -12.67 -13.64 -28.52
C ALA A 137 -12.62 -14.33 -27.14
N ALA A 138 -11.44 -14.42 -26.54
CA ALA A 138 -11.26 -14.98 -25.20
C ALA A 138 -12.07 -14.24 -24.12
N GLY A 139 -12.19 -12.92 -24.22
CA GLY A 139 -13.00 -12.12 -23.29
C GLY A 139 -14.49 -12.39 -23.44
N ARG A 140 -14.97 -12.50 -24.69
CA ARG A 140 -16.36 -12.85 -24.98
C ARG A 140 -16.69 -14.27 -24.53
N ASP A 141 -15.81 -15.23 -24.78
CA ASP A 141 -15.98 -16.63 -24.37
C ASP A 141 -16.04 -16.76 -22.85
N ALA A 142 -15.15 -16.05 -22.13
CA ALA A 142 -15.15 -16.02 -20.67
C ALA A 142 -16.47 -15.46 -20.11
N LEU A 143 -17.00 -14.37 -20.68
CA LEU A 143 -18.28 -13.79 -20.27
C LEU A 143 -19.47 -14.67 -20.63
N ALA A 144 -19.45 -15.34 -21.78
CA ALA A 144 -20.51 -16.25 -22.20
C ALA A 144 -20.58 -17.48 -21.29
N ALA A 145 -19.42 -18.00 -20.88
CA ALA A 145 -19.34 -19.12 -19.95
C ALA A 145 -19.69 -18.73 -18.50
N ALA A 146 -19.53 -17.46 -18.12
CA ALA A 146 -19.73 -17.00 -16.76
C ALA A 146 -21.18 -17.18 -16.29
N GLU A 147 -21.35 -17.61 -15.06
CA GLU A 147 -22.65 -17.63 -14.37
C GLU A 147 -22.87 -16.36 -13.55
N VAL A 148 -21.78 -15.74 -13.11
CA VAL A 148 -21.76 -14.49 -12.34
C VAL A 148 -20.78 -13.53 -12.99
N VAL A 149 -21.20 -12.29 -13.20
CA VAL A 149 -20.33 -11.21 -13.64
C VAL A 149 -20.28 -10.11 -12.58
N LEU A 150 -19.08 -9.84 -12.08
CA LEU A 150 -18.81 -8.79 -11.10
C LEU A 150 -18.22 -7.57 -11.81
N GLY A 151 -18.63 -6.36 -11.45
CA GLY A 151 -18.11 -5.14 -12.07
C GLY A 151 -18.72 -3.87 -11.49
N SER A 152 -18.22 -2.71 -11.91
CA SER A 152 -18.90 -1.44 -11.63
C SER A 152 -20.21 -1.36 -12.41
N ALA A 153 -21.17 -0.55 -11.95
CA ALA A 153 -22.45 -0.35 -12.66
C ALA A 153 -22.23 0.06 -14.12
N ARG A 154 -21.24 0.93 -14.39
CA ARG A 154 -20.84 1.33 -15.75
C ARG A 154 -20.43 0.12 -16.59
N GLN A 155 -19.49 -0.70 -16.11
CA GLN A 155 -18.98 -1.86 -16.85
C GLN A 155 -20.06 -2.91 -17.09
N LEU A 156 -20.92 -3.17 -16.10
CA LEU A 156 -22.03 -4.10 -16.23
C LEU A 156 -23.08 -3.62 -17.24
N GLY A 157 -23.24 -2.30 -17.39
CA GLY A 157 -24.12 -1.68 -18.39
C GLY A 157 -23.60 -1.79 -19.83
N LEU A 158 -22.29 -2.04 -20.02
CA LEU A 158 -21.68 -2.25 -21.35
C LEU A 158 -21.91 -3.67 -21.90
N LEU A 159 -22.49 -4.58 -21.12
CA LEU A 159 -22.74 -5.95 -21.53
C LEU A 159 -24.14 -6.11 -22.13
N PRO A 160 -24.29 -6.79 -23.29
CA PRO A 160 -25.59 -7.09 -23.88
C PRO A 160 -26.42 -7.95 -22.92
N ALA A 161 -27.76 -7.92 -23.00
CA ALA A 161 -28.62 -8.75 -22.17
C ALA A 161 -28.21 -10.24 -22.24
N GLY A 162 -28.24 -10.94 -21.10
CA GLY A 162 -27.78 -12.32 -21.01
C GLY A 162 -28.27 -13.02 -19.74
N GLY A 163 -28.06 -14.33 -19.66
CA GLY A 163 -28.50 -15.17 -18.53
C GLY A 163 -27.61 -15.08 -17.27
N GLN A 164 -26.53 -14.30 -17.29
CA GLN A 164 -25.61 -14.20 -16.17
C GLN A 164 -26.19 -13.35 -15.03
N ARG A 165 -25.90 -13.74 -13.78
CA ARG A 165 -26.17 -12.89 -12.63
C ARG A 165 -25.13 -11.75 -12.59
N ARG A 166 -25.56 -10.51 -12.78
CA ARG A 166 -24.71 -9.32 -12.65
C ARG A 166 -24.71 -8.82 -11.21
N VAL A 167 -23.53 -8.58 -10.65
CA VAL A 167 -23.38 -8.08 -9.28
C VAL A 167 -22.45 -6.88 -9.29
N ALA A 168 -22.98 -5.74 -8.85
CA ALA A 168 -22.19 -4.53 -8.72
C ALA A 168 -21.15 -4.67 -7.60
N TRP A 169 -20.04 -3.96 -7.74
CA TRP A 169 -19.02 -3.90 -6.69
C TRP A 169 -19.57 -3.41 -5.35
N PRO A 170 -19.16 -4.03 -4.22
CA PRO A 170 -19.50 -3.55 -2.89
C PRO A 170 -18.69 -2.29 -2.54
N SER A 171 -19.16 -1.56 -1.52
CA SER A 171 -18.42 -0.45 -0.92
C SER A 171 -18.31 -0.66 0.60
N PRO A 172 -17.10 -0.66 1.18
CA PRO A 172 -15.79 -0.58 0.52
C PRO A 172 -15.43 -1.88 -0.23
N LEU A 173 -14.74 -1.75 -1.37
CA LEU A 173 -14.47 -2.89 -2.26
C LEU A 173 -13.58 -3.96 -1.63
N VAL A 174 -12.33 -3.62 -1.31
CA VAL A 174 -11.29 -4.60 -0.94
C VAL A 174 -11.66 -5.45 0.28
N PRO A 175 -12.17 -4.88 1.39
CA PRO A 175 -12.54 -5.68 2.56
C PRO A 175 -13.71 -6.63 2.30
N ALA A 176 -14.61 -6.30 1.36
CA ALA A 176 -15.78 -7.09 1.04
C ALA A 176 -15.52 -8.15 -0.05
N LEU A 177 -14.40 -8.09 -0.78
CA LEU A 177 -14.08 -9.04 -1.85
C LEU A 177 -14.05 -10.50 -1.39
N PRO A 178 -13.41 -10.88 -0.26
CA PRO A 178 -13.38 -12.28 0.16
C PRO A 178 -14.78 -12.85 0.36
N GLY A 179 -15.65 -12.12 1.07
CA GLY A 179 -17.04 -12.52 1.33
C GLY A 179 -17.91 -12.55 0.07
N LEU A 180 -17.69 -11.64 -0.88
CA LEU A 180 -18.40 -11.65 -2.16
C LEU A 180 -18.02 -12.84 -3.04
N LEU A 181 -16.72 -13.13 -3.15
CA LEU A 181 -16.21 -14.25 -3.94
C LEU A 181 -16.64 -15.58 -3.33
N ALA A 182 -16.61 -15.67 -2.00
CA ALA A 182 -17.16 -16.75 -1.21
C ALA A 182 -18.64 -17.05 -1.54
N ALA A 183 -19.48 -16.02 -1.61
CA ALA A 183 -20.92 -16.16 -1.91
C ALA A 183 -21.21 -16.70 -3.32
N HIS A 184 -20.20 -16.76 -4.20
CA HIS A 184 -20.29 -17.27 -5.57
C HIS A 184 -19.37 -18.47 -5.83
N HIS A 185 -18.87 -19.10 -4.76
CA HIS A 185 -18.04 -20.30 -4.87
C HIS A 185 -18.74 -21.41 -5.66
N GLY A 186 -17.98 -22.12 -6.49
CA GLY A 186 -18.48 -23.22 -7.33
C GLY A 186 -19.22 -22.77 -8.59
N ARG A 187 -19.39 -21.45 -8.78
CA ARG A 187 -19.90 -20.86 -10.02
C ARG A 187 -18.74 -20.35 -10.85
N ARG A 188 -18.92 -20.30 -12.17
CA ARG A 188 -17.96 -19.62 -13.05
C ARG A 188 -18.09 -18.10 -12.88
N VAL A 189 -17.13 -17.50 -12.18
CA VAL A 189 -17.11 -16.05 -11.89
C VAL A 189 -16.22 -15.33 -12.89
N CYS A 190 -16.80 -14.33 -13.56
CA CYS A 190 -16.06 -13.37 -14.36
C CYS A 190 -16.07 -12.01 -13.67
N VAL A 191 -14.93 -11.32 -13.67
CA VAL A 191 -14.76 -9.98 -13.13
C VAL A 191 -14.44 -9.02 -14.27
N LEU A 192 -15.16 -7.92 -14.36
CA LEU A 192 -14.84 -6.83 -15.29
C LEU A 192 -13.84 -5.86 -14.65
N ALA A 193 -12.80 -5.52 -15.40
CA ALA A 193 -11.83 -4.47 -15.06
C ALA A 193 -11.77 -3.43 -16.19
N SER A 194 -11.47 -2.17 -15.87
CA SER A 194 -11.41 -1.12 -16.90
C SER A 194 -10.07 -1.19 -17.61
N GLY A 195 -10.06 -1.31 -18.95
CA GLY A 195 -8.83 -1.45 -19.71
C GLY A 195 -8.02 -2.69 -19.28
N ASP A 196 -6.70 -2.54 -19.12
CA ASP A 196 -5.83 -3.63 -18.67
C ASP A 196 -6.06 -3.93 -17.17
N PRO A 197 -6.50 -5.16 -16.81
CA PRO A 197 -6.77 -5.52 -15.41
C PRO A 197 -5.55 -5.44 -14.46
N MET A 198 -4.34 -5.47 -15.01
CA MET A 198 -3.07 -5.45 -14.28
C MET A 198 -2.44 -4.05 -14.19
N TYR A 199 -2.99 -3.05 -14.90
CA TYR A 199 -2.45 -1.69 -14.90
C TYR A 199 -3.32 -0.75 -14.04
N HIS A 200 -2.93 -0.54 -12.78
CA HIS A 200 -3.76 0.13 -11.77
C HIS A 200 -5.16 -0.49 -11.57
N GLY A 201 -5.35 -1.74 -12.02
CA GLY A 201 -6.63 -2.45 -12.02
C GLY A 201 -6.82 -3.47 -10.90
N ILE A 202 -8.03 -4.00 -10.81
CA ILE A 202 -8.47 -4.97 -9.77
C ILE A 202 -7.78 -6.33 -9.89
N GLY A 203 -7.21 -6.67 -11.06
CA GLY A 203 -6.57 -7.97 -11.31
C GLY A 203 -5.42 -8.24 -10.34
N SER A 204 -4.56 -7.25 -10.09
CA SER A 204 -3.46 -7.37 -9.11
C SER A 204 -3.94 -7.64 -7.68
N THR A 205 -5.05 -7.03 -7.28
CA THR A 205 -5.68 -7.28 -5.97
C THR A 205 -6.24 -8.68 -5.90
N LEU A 206 -6.93 -9.15 -6.94
CA LEU A 206 -7.44 -10.52 -6.99
C LEU A 206 -6.31 -11.57 -6.99
N VAL A 207 -5.20 -11.31 -7.69
CA VAL A 207 -4.02 -12.20 -7.65
C VAL A 207 -3.41 -12.27 -6.25
N ARG A 208 -3.35 -11.15 -5.50
CA ARG A 208 -2.89 -11.19 -4.10
C ARG A 208 -3.85 -11.95 -3.19
N LEU A 209 -5.16 -11.82 -3.41
CA LEU A 209 -6.18 -12.44 -2.57
C LEU A 209 -6.36 -13.94 -2.85
N LEU A 210 -6.31 -14.34 -4.12
CA LEU A 210 -6.64 -15.70 -4.59
C LEU A 210 -5.42 -16.47 -5.08
N GLY A 211 -4.25 -15.85 -5.17
CA GLY A 211 -3.06 -16.45 -5.78
C GLY A 211 -3.13 -16.50 -7.32
N ARG A 212 -1.97 -16.42 -7.97
CA ARG A 212 -1.86 -16.36 -9.44
C ARG A 212 -2.50 -17.54 -10.17
N ARG A 213 -2.55 -18.73 -9.54
CA ARG A 213 -3.10 -19.95 -10.13
C ARG A 213 -4.63 -19.92 -10.28
N HIS A 214 -5.33 -19.14 -9.47
CA HIS A 214 -6.79 -19.06 -9.46
C HIS A 214 -7.33 -17.83 -10.21
N VAL A 215 -6.44 -17.03 -10.80
CA VAL A 215 -6.82 -15.82 -11.54
C VAL A 215 -6.34 -15.92 -12.97
N THR A 216 -7.27 -16.04 -13.89
CA THR A 216 -7.02 -15.90 -15.34
C THR A 216 -7.28 -14.45 -15.72
N VAL A 217 -6.34 -13.81 -16.42
CA VAL A 217 -6.49 -12.42 -16.85
C VAL A 217 -6.58 -12.37 -18.37
N VAL A 218 -7.68 -11.81 -18.88
CA VAL A 218 -7.84 -11.45 -20.28
C VAL A 218 -7.70 -9.93 -20.38
N SER A 219 -6.58 -9.47 -20.94
CA SER A 219 -6.29 -8.04 -21.02
C SER A 219 -7.07 -7.34 -22.14
N HIS A 220 -7.17 -6.02 -22.01
CA HIS A 220 -7.71 -5.09 -22.99
C HIS A 220 -6.81 -3.83 -22.98
N PRO A 221 -6.65 -3.08 -24.08
CA PRO A 221 -5.83 -1.87 -24.10
C PRO A 221 -6.13 -0.93 -22.92
N SER A 222 -5.09 -0.47 -22.22
CA SER A 222 -5.24 0.51 -21.15
C SER A 222 -5.52 1.90 -21.72
N SER A 223 -6.10 2.78 -20.91
CA SER A 223 -6.28 4.19 -21.29
C SER A 223 -4.94 4.89 -21.61
N VAL A 224 -3.84 4.45 -21.00
CA VAL A 224 -2.48 4.94 -21.31
C VAL A 224 -2.05 4.52 -22.71
N ALA A 225 -2.21 3.23 -23.05
CA ALA A 225 -1.85 2.74 -24.38
C ALA A 225 -2.70 3.43 -25.46
N LEU A 226 -4.00 3.60 -25.22
CA LEU A 226 -4.90 4.31 -26.13
C LEU A 226 -4.53 5.79 -26.25
N ALA A 227 -4.24 6.49 -25.13
CA ALA A 227 -3.84 7.89 -25.17
C ALA A 227 -2.52 8.09 -25.94
N CYS A 228 -1.51 7.27 -25.67
CA CYS A 228 -0.25 7.28 -26.42
C CYS A 228 -0.47 7.06 -27.92
N ALA A 229 -1.34 6.12 -28.29
CA ALA A 229 -1.67 5.86 -29.70
C ALA A 229 -2.35 7.05 -30.38
N ARG A 230 -3.22 7.80 -29.67
CA ARG A 230 -3.89 9.00 -30.21
C ARG A 230 -2.95 10.20 -30.33
N LEU A 231 -2.05 10.35 -29.37
CA LEU A 231 -1.12 11.48 -29.30
C LEU A 231 0.18 11.23 -30.08
N GLY A 232 0.42 10.00 -30.55
CA GLY A 232 1.70 9.61 -31.15
C GLY A 232 2.85 9.62 -30.16
N TRP A 233 2.59 9.35 -28.87
CA TRP A 233 3.61 9.31 -27.83
C TRP A 233 4.15 7.89 -27.65
N ALA A 234 5.47 7.76 -27.48
CA ALA A 234 6.11 6.49 -27.14
C ALA A 234 5.80 6.15 -25.67
N LEU A 235 5.24 4.97 -25.42
CA LEU A 235 4.75 4.57 -24.10
C LEU A 235 5.87 4.53 -23.04
N ASP A 236 7.07 4.14 -23.43
CA ASP A 236 8.28 4.04 -22.61
C ASP A 236 8.90 5.40 -22.25
N ASP A 237 8.55 6.46 -22.96
CA ASP A 237 9.03 7.83 -22.68
C ASP A 237 8.02 8.68 -21.88
N VAL A 238 6.87 8.11 -21.52
CA VAL A 238 5.79 8.82 -20.80
C VAL A 238 5.80 8.45 -19.31
N ALA A 239 5.88 9.46 -18.45
CA ALA A 239 5.64 9.26 -17.03
C ALA A 239 4.14 9.12 -16.77
N VAL A 240 3.72 8.09 -16.02
CA VAL A 240 2.31 7.91 -15.66
C VAL A 240 2.08 8.14 -14.17
N VAL A 241 1.13 9.02 -13.86
CA VAL A 241 0.74 9.38 -12.51
C VAL A 241 -0.74 9.02 -12.31
N SER A 242 -1.05 8.30 -11.24
CA SER A 242 -2.43 7.95 -10.91
C SER A 242 -3.00 8.90 -9.85
N ALA A 243 -4.08 9.61 -10.19
CA ALA A 243 -4.93 10.34 -9.24
C ALA A 243 -6.08 9.47 -8.68
N VAL A 244 -6.33 8.29 -9.26
CA VAL A 244 -7.32 7.34 -8.73
C VAL A 244 -6.94 6.89 -7.31
N GLY A 245 -7.72 7.32 -6.32
CA GLY A 245 -7.51 7.02 -4.89
C GLY A 245 -6.24 7.64 -4.29
N ARG A 246 -5.65 8.66 -4.93
CA ARG A 246 -4.37 9.28 -4.54
C ARG A 246 -4.41 10.78 -4.85
N SER A 247 -3.57 11.57 -4.17
CA SER A 247 -3.47 13.01 -4.47
C SER A 247 -2.88 13.27 -5.87
N THR A 248 -3.42 14.28 -6.55
CA THR A 248 -2.94 14.78 -7.84
C THR A 248 -1.56 15.45 -7.70
N ASP A 249 -1.17 15.96 -6.52
CA ASP A 249 0.12 16.63 -6.28
C ASP A 249 1.33 15.74 -6.59
N ARG A 250 1.16 14.42 -6.66
CA ARG A 250 2.20 13.47 -7.11
C ARG A 250 2.77 13.83 -8.48
N ILE A 251 2.00 14.54 -9.32
CA ILE A 251 2.49 15.02 -10.62
C ILE A 251 3.72 15.92 -10.47
N ARG A 252 3.81 16.72 -9.39
CA ARG A 252 4.92 17.66 -9.15
C ARG A 252 6.30 17.00 -9.15
N ALA A 253 6.36 15.72 -8.76
CA ALA A 253 7.62 14.97 -8.71
C ALA A 253 8.16 14.56 -10.09
N VAL A 254 7.35 14.63 -11.15
CA VAL A 254 7.72 14.20 -12.52
C VAL A 254 7.70 15.33 -13.54
N LEU A 255 7.41 16.57 -13.12
CA LEU A 255 7.41 17.74 -13.99
C LEU A 255 8.85 18.17 -14.33
N HIS A 256 9.20 18.07 -15.59
CA HIS A 256 10.43 18.59 -16.18
C HIS A 256 10.14 19.06 -17.60
N ASP A 257 10.87 20.09 -18.04
CA ASP A 257 10.72 20.63 -19.39
C ASP A 257 10.89 19.54 -20.47
N GLY A 258 10.04 19.59 -21.50
CA GLY A 258 10.04 18.64 -22.60
C GLY A 258 9.56 17.23 -22.27
N ARG A 259 9.21 16.93 -21.01
CA ARG A 259 8.68 15.62 -20.62
C ARG A 259 7.19 15.49 -20.90
N ARG A 260 6.76 14.24 -21.10
CA ARG A 260 5.36 13.86 -21.32
C ARG A 260 4.85 13.13 -20.09
N VAL A 261 3.68 13.55 -19.61
CA VAL A 261 3.03 12.95 -18.45
C VAL A 261 1.60 12.57 -18.79
N LEU A 262 1.18 11.36 -18.42
CA LEU A 262 -0.21 10.94 -18.44
C LEU A 262 -0.73 10.82 -17.00
N VAL A 263 -1.85 11.47 -16.71
CA VAL A 263 -2.51 11.42 -15.41
C VAL A 263 -3.78 10.60 -15.51
N LEU A 264 -3.80 9.43 -14.85
CA LEU A 264 -5.01 8.63 -14.70
C LEU A 264 -5.97 9.36 -13.77
N SER A 265 -7.07 9.83 -14.36
CA SER A 265 -8.03 10.71 -13.72
C SER A 265 -8.88 10.01 -12.65
N ALA A 266 -9.16 10.72 -11.56
CA ALA A 266 -10.16 10.28 -10.57
C ALA A 266 -11.58 10.68 -10.97
N GLY A 267 -11.74 11.64 -11.91
CA GLY A 267 -13.04 12.14 -12.35
C GLY A 267 -12.96 13.50 -13.06
N ARG A 268 -14.10 14.18 -13.12
CA ARG A 268 -14.26 15.46 -13.85
C ARG A 268 -13.33 16.58 -13.36
N ASP A 269 -12.99 16.58 -12.08
CA ASP A 269 -12.20 17.67 -11.47
C ASP A 269 -10.69 17.51 -11.64
N THR A 270 -10.21 16.32 -12.04
CA THR A 270 -8.76 16.06 -12.13
C THR A 270 -8.06 16.96 -13.17
N PRO A 271 -8.58 17.18 -14.39
CA PRO A 271 -7.93 18.08 -15.36
C PRO A 271 -7.73 19.50 -14.84
N LEU A 272 -8.73 20.06 -14.16
CA LEU A 272 -8.63 21.40 -13.56
C LEU A 272 -7.60 21.44 -12.42
N ALA A 273 -7.56 20.39 -11.58
CA ALA A 273 -6.54 20.28 -10.54
C ALA A 273 -5.13 20.17 -11.14
N VAL A 274 -4.95 19.41 -12.22
CA VAL A 274 -3.67 19.31 -12.94
C VAL A 274 -3.25 20.68 -13.49
N ALA A 275 -4.15 21.42 -14.13
CA ALA A 275 -3.85 22.75 -14.66
C ALA A 275 -3.37 23.72 -13.57
N ARG A 276 -4.03 23.74 -12.41
CA ARG A 276 -3.61 24.55 -11.25
C ARG A 276 -2.22 24.17 -10.73
N ILE A 277 -1.97 22.86 -10.61
CA ILE A 277 -0.65 22.37 -10.15
C ILE A 277 0.46 22.78 -11.12
N LEU A 278 0.20 22.74 -12.43
CA LEU A 278 1.15 23.18 -13.44
C LEU A 278 1.47 24.67 -13.30
N GLU A 279 0.45 25.52 -13.10
CA GLU A 279 0.64 26.94 -12.85
C GLU A 279 1.50 27.19 -11.60
N ASP A 280 1.12 26.59 -10.46
CA ASP A 280 1.85 26.71 -9.19
C ASP A 280 3.31 26.23 -9.29
N ALA A 281 3.56 25.22 -10.12
CA ALA A 281 4.88 24.61 -10.28
C ALA A 281 5.78 25.33 -11.29
N GLY A 282 5.29 26.37 -11.99
CA GLY A 282 6.04 27.08 -13.03
C GLY A 282 6.00 26.40 -14.41
N PHE A 283 4.93 25.65 -14.67
CA PHE A 283 4.67 24.89 -15.90
C PHE A 283 3.40 25.36 -16.62
N ALA A 284 2.97 26.61 -16.41
CA ALA A 284 1.75 27.18 -16.98
C ALA A 284 1.67 27.12 -18.52
N ASP A 285 2.83 27.13 -19.20
CA ASP A 285 2.92 27.04 -20.66
C ASP A 285 2.77 25.60 -21.21
N SER A 286 2.58 24.62 -20.33
CA SER A 286 2.40 23.23 -20.72
C SER A 286 1.10 23.01 -21.48
N GLU A 287 1.14 22.19 -22.51
CA GLU A 287 -0.07 21.80 -23.22
C GLU A 287 -0.79 20.70 -22.45
N VAL A 288 -2.02 20.99 -22.04
CA VAL A 288 -2.90 20.03 -21.36
C VAL A 288 -3.96 19.55 -22.34
N THR A 289 -4.03 18.24 -22.54
CA THR A 289 -5.03 17.58 -23.39
C THR A 289 -5.86 16.63 -22.54
N VAL A 290 -7.18 16.77 -22.59
CA VAL A 290 -8.14 15.85 -21.99
C VAL A 290 -8.58 14.86 -23.06
N LEU A 291 -8.43 13.57 -22.76
CA LEU A 291 -8.90 12.49 -23.60
C LEU A 291 -10.01 11.74 -22.86
N GLU A 292 -11.22 11.77 -23.41
CA GLU A 292 -12.42 11.21 -22.81
C GLU A 292 -12.87 9.94 -23.51
N ALA A 293 -13.43 9.01 -22.73
CA ALA A 293 -14.08 7.80 -23.24
C ALA A 293 -13.26 7.04 -24.32
N LEU A 294 -11.93 7.04 -24.19
CA LEU A 294 -11.00 6.46 -25.16
C LEU A 294 -11.39 5.03 -25.58
N GLY A 295 -11.40 4.81 -26.89
CA GLY A 295 -11.82 3.60 -27.56
C GLY A 295 -13.33 3.52 -27.83
N GLY A 296 -14.16 4.26 -27.09
CA GLY A 296 -15.62 4.18 -27.17
C GLY A 296 -16.26 5.09 -28.22
N PRO A 297 -17.59 4.99 -28.40
CA PRO A 297 -18.35 5.80 -29.36
C PRO A 297 -18.38 7.29 -29.00
N ASP A 298 -18.21 7.62 -27.71
CA ASP A 298 -18.18 8.99 -27.19
C ASP A 298 -16.74 9.53 -27.04
N GLU A 299 -15.76 8.93 -27.73
CA GLU A 299 -14.35 9.36 -27.65
C GLU A 299 -14.21 10.84 -28.06
N ARG A 300 -13.58 11.63 -27.18
CA ARG A 300 -13.32 13.06 -27.42
C ARG A 300 -11.91 13.43 -26.96
N ILE A 301 -11.25 14.28 -27.73
CA ILE A 301 -9.90 14.81 -27.42
C ILE A 301 -9.97 16.33 -27.57
N HIS A 302 -9.64 17.07 -26.51
CA HIS A 302 -9.68 18.53 -26.50
C HIS A 302 -8.80 19.12 -25.40
N HIS A 303 -8.64 20.44 -25.40
CA HIS A 303 -7.82 21.18 -24.43
C HIS A 303 -8.63 21.87 -23.32
N ASP A 304 -9.96 21.87 -23.41
CA ASP A 304 -10.82 22.47 -22.39
C ASP A 304 -10.88 21.59 -21.12
N VAL A 305 -10.08 21.93 -20.11
CA VAL A 305 -10.03 21.22 -18.82
C VAL A 305 -11.28 21.39 -17.97
N ALA A 306 -12.09 22.43 -18.21
CA ALA A 306 -13.32 22.69 -17.44
C ALA A 306 -14.52 21.90 -17.99
N ALA A 307 -14.50 21.53 -19.27
CA ALA A 307 -15.55 20.74 -19.91
C ALA A 307 -15.43 19.23 -19.68
N ALA A 308 -14.53 18.78 -18.81
CA ALA A 308 -14.16 17.37 -18.71
C ALA A 308 -15.28 16.42 -18.27
N GLY A 309 -15.39 15.32 -19.00
CA GLY A 309 -16.16 14.11 -18.71
C GLY A 309 -15.67 13.38 -17.45
N PRO A 310 -16.47 12.48 -16.85
CA PRO A 310 -16.08 11.76 -15.64
C PRO A 310 -15.11 10.61 -15.95
N LEU A 311 -15.08 10.14 -17.20
CA LEU A 311 -14.17 9.11 -17.69
C LEU A 311 -13.16 9.77 -18.63
N ASN A 312 -12.06 10.26 -18.05
CA ASN A 312 -11.01 10.95 -18.80
C ASN A 312 -9.61 10.47 -18.38
N ILE A 313 -8.61 10.81 -19.19
CA ILE A 313 -7.18 10.79 -18.87
C ILE A 313 -6.60 12.13 -19.31
N VAL A 314 -5.66 12.67 -18.54
CA VAL A 314 -5.05 13.98 -18.84
C VAL A 314 -3.65 13.75 -19.37
N ALA A 315 -3.35 14.28 -20.54
CA ALA A 315 -2.02 14.30 -21.11
C ALA A 315 -1.41 15.69 -20.95
N VAL A 316 -0.17 15.74 -20.50
CA VAL A 316 0.59 16.98 -20.30
C VAL A 316 1.89 16.89 -21.10
N ALA A 317 2.05 17.76 -22.09
CA ALA A 317 3.34 18.03 -22.71
C ALA A 317 3.98 19.20 -21.94
N CYS A 318 4.92 18.87 -21.05
CA CYS A 318 5.46 19.80 -20.08
C CYS A 318 6.31 20.88 -20.77
N ARG A 319 6.00 22.13 -20.49
CA ARG A 319 6.81 23.31 -20.83
C ARG A 319 6.95 24.19 -19.61
N GLY A 320 8.18 24.47 -19.21
CA GLY A 320 8.41 25.29 -18.02
C GLY A 320 9.87 25.40 -17.64
N ALA A 321 10.25 26.55 -17.09
CA ALA A 321 11.57 26.77 -16.53
C ALA A 321 11.60 26.28 -15.08
N GLY A 322 11.87 24.99 -14.89
CA GLY A 322 11.82 24.41 -13.56
C GLY A 322 11.62 22.91 -13.59
N GLY A 323 11.68 22.33 -12.41
CA GLY A 323 11.79 20.89 -12.22
C GLY A 323 12.63 20.69 -10.98
N LEU A 324 12.27 19.71 -10.17
CA LEU A 324 13.01 19.46 -8.95
C LEU A 324 14.21 18.56 -9.28
N PRO A 325 15.43 18.87 -8.80
CA PRO A 325 16.57 17.96 -8.94
C PRO A 325 16.22 16.54 -8.48
N LEU A 326 16.74 15.55 -9.19
CA LEU A 326 16.49 14.13 -8.91
C LEU A 326 17.33 13.60 -7.75
N VAL A 327 18.48 14.23 -7.50
CA VAL A 327 19.37 13.88 -6.39
C VAL A 327 18.99 14.63 -5.12
N PRO A 328 19.27 14.05 -3.94
CA PRO A 328 19.10 14.74 -2.67
C PRO A 328 19.88 16.06 -2.57
N GLY A 329 19.47 16.91 -1.63
CA GLY A 329 19.99 18.24 -1.43
C GLY A 329 19.24 19.29 -2.24
N LEU A 330 17.91 19.32 -2.12
CA LEU A 330 17.14 20.46 -2.60
C LEU A 330 17.51 21.73 -1.84
N ASP A 331 17.33 22.87 -2.48
CA ASP A 331 17.53 24.17 -1.85
C ASP A 331 16.65 24.33 -0.59
N ASP A 332 17.21 24.91 0.47
CA ASP A 332 16.51 25.08 1.74
C ASP A 332 15.26 25.97 1.60
N ALA A 333 15.25 26.92 0.65
CA ALA A 333 14.09 27.76 0.34
C ALA A 333 12.91 26.97 -0.25
N ARG A 334 13.14 25.73 -0.69
CA ARG A 334 12.08 24.81 -1.10
C ARG A 334 11.37 24.16 0.09
N TYR A 335 11.65 24.52 1.34
CA TYR A 335 10.95 24.03 2.52
C TYR A 335 10.41 25.18 3.36
N THR A 336 9.14 25.07 3.76
CA THR A 336 8.61 25.90 4.84
C THR A 336 9.16 25.33 6.15
N SER A 337 9.84 26.16 6.94
CA SER A 337 10.45 25.77 8.22
C SER A 337 10.39 26.92 9.23
N ASP A 338 10.50 26.61 10.51
CA ASP A 338 10.67 27.58 11.61
C ASP A 338 12.15 27.78 11.98
N GLY A 339 13.06 27.52 11.02
CA GLY A 339 14.50 27.48 11.24
C GLY A 339 15.05 26.10 11.58
N GLN A 340 14.19 25.17 12.02
CA GLN A 340 14.56 23.76 12.26
C GLN A 340 14.43 22.95 10.96
N LEU A 341 15.49 22.99 10.16
CA LEU A 341 15.63 22.27 8.89
C LEU A 341 17.04 21.68 8.79
N THR A 342 17.13 20.40 8.47
CA THR A 342 18.41 19.80 8.04
C THR A 342 18.87 20.48 6.76
N LYS A 343 19.98 21.21 6.83
CA LYS A 343 20.44 22.06 5.74
C LYS A 343 20.90 21.25 4.55
N ARG A 344 20.74 21.80 3.34
CA ARG A 344 20.98 21.16 2.04
C ARG A 344 22.16 20.18 1.99
N GLU A 345 23.37 20.60 2.39
CA GLU A 345 24.58 19.78 2.30
C GLU A 345 24.54 18.62 3.29
N ILE A 346 24.09 18.87 4.52
CA ILE A 346 23.88 17.83 5.54
C ILE A 346 22.79 16.87 5.08
N ARG A 347 21.68 17.38 4.55
CA ARG A 347 20.58 16.57 4.01
C ARG A 347 21.07 15.65 2.89
N ALA A 348 21.87 16.15 1.95
CA ALA A 348 22.43 15.34 0.88
C ALA A 348 23.30 14.19 1.41
N VAL A 349 24.22 14.46 2.33
CA VAL A 349 25.08 13.43 2.93
C VAL A 349 24.26 12.45 3.78
N THR A 350 23.28 12.93 4.54
CA THR A 350 22.36 12.08 5.32
C THR A 350 21.55 11.15 4.42
N LEU A 351 21.02 11.63 3.29
CA LEU A 351 20.31 10.76 2.35
C LEU A 351 21.25 9.77 1.66
N ALA A 352 22.50 10.13 1.41
CA ALA A 352 23.50 9.21 0.89
C ALA A 352 23.81 8.09 1.91
N ALA A 353 24.00 8.43 3.19
CA ALA A 353 24.18 7.47 4.28
C ALA A 353 22.93 6.59 4.49
N LEU A 354 21.74 7.19 4.39
CA LEU A 354 20.46 6.49 4.37
C LEU A 354 20.21 5.73 3.07
N GLY A 355 21.00 5.83 2.01
CA GLY A 355 20.87 5.14 0.71
C GLY A 355 19.51 4.48 0.37
N PRO A 356 18.45 5.24 0.01
CA PRO A 356 17.12 4.70 -0.27
C PRO A 356 17.13 3.62 -1.36
N ARG A 357 16.41 2.52 -1.16
CA ARG A 357 16.20 1.49 -2.20
C ARG A 357 14.70 1.29 -2.49
N PRO A 358 14.34 0.86 -3.71
CA PRO A 358 12.95 0.60 -4.06
C PRO A 358 12.22 -0.29 -3.05
N GLY A 359 11.07 0.17 -2.55
CA GLY A 359 10.20 -0.58 -1.64
C GLY A 359 10.49 -0.39 -0.15
N GLU A 360 11.65 0.18 0.17
CA GLU A 360 12.08 0.36 1.56
C GLU A 360 11.24 1.40 2.31
N LEU A 361 11.12 1.19 3.61
CA LEU A 361 10.43 2.05 4.56
C LEU A 361 11.43 2.80 5.45
N LEU A 362 11.31 4.12 5.48
CA LEU A 362 12.01 5.00 6.42
C LEU A 362 11.13 5.37 7.62
N TRP A 363 11.71 5.39 8.82
CA TRP A 363 11.21 6.22 9.92
C TRP A 363 12.04 7.50 10.03
N ASP A 364 11.38 8.66 10.00
CA ASP A 364 11.99 9.98 10.21
C ASP A 364 11.55 10.49 11.59
N VAL A 365 12.40 10.26 12.60
CA VAL A 365 12.10 10.55 14.02
C VAL A 365 12.54 11.96 14.37
N GLY A 366 11.58 12.79 14.78
CA GLY A 366 11.79 14.22 14.98
C GLY A 366 11.85 14.94 13.64
N ALA A 367 10.83 14.72 12.80
CA ALA A 367 10.83 15.11 11.40
C ALA A 367 10.98 16.62 11.18
N GLY A 368 10.52 17.46 12.11
CA GLY A 368 10.62 18.92 12.02
C GLY A 368 9.89 19.46 10.79
N SER A 369 10.64 19.78 9.73
CA SER A 369 10.07 20.22 8.44
C SER A 369 9.83 19.06 7.45
N GLY A 370 10.20 17.83 7.81
CA GLY A 370 9.98 16.61 7.03
C GLY A 370 10.98 16.39 5.89
N SER A 371 12.06 17.16 5.85
CA SER A 371 12.90 17.23 4.65
C SER A 371 13.63 15.92 4.32
N ILE A 372 13.95 15.10 5.33
CA ILE A 372 14.59 13.79 5.11
C ILE A 372 13.56 12.81 4.53
N ALA A 373 12.40 12.67 5.16
CA ALA A 373 11.31 11.84 4.64
C ALA A 373 10.86 12.26 3.23
N VAL A 374 10.78 13.56 2.95
CA VAL A 374 10.40 14.07 1.63
C VAL A 374 11.41 13.67 0.57
N GLU A 375 12.71 13.92 0.78
CA GLU A 375 13.71 13.57 -0.24
C GLU A 375 13.88 12.04 -0.36
N TRP A 376 13.70 11.29 0.72
CA TRP A 376 13.64 9.82 0.67
C TRP A 376 12.53 9.33 -0.26
N LEU A 377 11.31 9.85 -0.12
CA LEU A 377 10.17 9.44 -0.96
C LEU A 377 10.33 9.84 -2.42
N ARG A 378 11.16 10.85 -2.71
CA ARG A 378 11.46 11.30 -4.07
C ARG A 378 12.51 10.44 -4.77
N ALA A 379 13.30 9.68 -4.01
CA ALA A 379 14.34 8.82 -4.59
C ALA A 379 13.74 7.69 -5.46
N HIS A 380 12.59 7.15 -5.09
CA HIS A 380 11.90 6.14 -5.90
C HIS A 380 10.39 6.06 -5.60
N PRO A 381 9.50 5.87 -6.60
CA PRO A 381 8.04 5.84 -6.40
C PRO A 381 7.50 4.76 -5.45
N SER A 382 8.28 3.70 -5.21
CA SER A 382 7.92 2.62 -4.27
C SER A 382 8.50 2.77 -2.88
N CYS A 383 9.38 3.76 -2.64
CA CYS A 383 9.84 4.08 -1.29
C CYS A 383 8.65 4.53 -0.42
N ARG A 384 8.72 4.22 0.87
CA ARG A 384 7.72 4.56 1.88
C ARG A 384 8.42 5.28 3.02
N ALA A 385 7.69 6.14 3.73
CA ALA A 385 8.22 6.84 4.89
C ALA A 385 7.10 7.12 5.90
N VAL A 386 7.47 7.08 7.17
CA VAL A 386 6.66 7.57 8.29
C VAL A 386 7.47 8.67 8.98
N ALA A 387 6.91 9.89 9.00
CA ALA A 387 7.45 11.02 9.74
C ALA A 387 6.80 11.09 11.12
N ILE A 388 7.61 11.12 12.17
CA ILE A 388 7.16 11.20 13.56
C ILE A 388 7.50 12.59 14.10
N GLU A 389 6.47 13.36 14.44
CA GLU A 389 6.60 14.72 14.93
C GLU A 389 5.59 14.99 16.04
N ARG A 390 6.03 15.58 17.15
CA ARG A 390 5.18 15.82 18.33
C ARG A 390 4.41 17.13 18.25
N ASP A 391 4.98 18.12 17.54
CA ASP A 391 4.40 19.44 17.42
C ASP A 391 3.39 19.43 16.25
N PRO A 392 2.09 19.66 16.50
CA PRO A 392 1.06 19.60 15.46
C PRO A 392 1.26 20.67 14.37
N VAL A 393 1.84 21.82 14.71
CA VAL A 393 2.15 22.86 13.73
C VAL A 393 3.27 22.40 12.80
N ARG A 394 4.30 21.74 13.33
CA ARG A 394 5.36 21.15 12.51
C ARG A 394 4.85 19.97 11.69
N ALA A 395 4.02 19.10 12.25
CA ALA A 395 3.38 18.02 11.50
C ALA A 395 2.57 18.55 10.31
N GLY A 396 1.81 19.64 10.50
CA GLY A 396 1.13 20.34 9.40
C GLY A 396 2.09 20.89 8.34
N ARG A 397 3.27 21.40 8.73
CA ARG A 397 4.32 21.81 7.77
C ARG A 397 4.93 20.64 7.02
N VAL A 398 5.11 19.49 7.68
CA VAL A 398 5.57 18.25 7.03
C VAL A 398 4.60 17.87 5.91
N ALA A 399 3.30 17.87 6.18
CA ALA A 399 2.26 17.59 5.17
C ALA A 399 2.33 18.58 3.99
N ALA A 400 2.34 19.89 4.28
CA ALA A 400 2.39 20.91 3.24
C ALA A 400 3.69 20.85 2.39
N ASN A 401 4.83 20.53 3.00
CA ASN A 401 6.08 20.31 2.27
C ASN A 401 6.01 19.05 1.41
N ALA A 402 5.42 17.96 1.91
CA ALA A 402 5.26 16.72 1.17
C ALA A 402 4.37 16.90 -0.07
N ASP A 403 3.24 17.60 0.06
CA ASP A 403 2.34 17.93 -1.05
C ASP A 403 3.08 18.77 -2.10
N ARG A 404 3.66 19.89 -1.70
CA ARG A 404 4.37 20.82 -2.60
C ARG A 404 5.56 20.19 -3.31
N LEU A 405 6.20 19.20 -2.70
CA LEU A 405 7.37 18.50 -3.27
C LEU A 405 7.00 17.15 -3.91
N GLY A 406 5.71 16.89 -4.10
CA GLY A 406 5.21 15.79 -4.93
C GLY A 406 5.24 14.41 -4.27
N VAL A 407 5.26 14.36 -2.94
CA VAL A 407 5.22 13.12 -2.14
C VAL A 407 4.10 13.10 -1.10
N PRO A 408 2.84 13.42 -1.47
CA PRO A 408 1.70 13.47 -0.56
C PRO A 408 1.38 12.12 0.13
N GLN A 409 1.98 11.02 -0.33
CA GLN A 409 1.87 9.71 0.32
C GLN A 409 2.67 9.58 1.63
N LEU A 410 3.39 10.62 2.06
CA LEU A 410 4.11 10.62 3.34
C LEU A 410 3.14 10.36 4.50
N SER A 411 3.35 9.28 5.24
CA SER A 411 2.60 9.02 6.47
C SER A 411 3.16 9.89 7.59
N ILE A 412 2.29 10.56 8.33
CA ILE A 412 2.66 11.44 9.43
C ILE A 412 2.00 10.92 10.69
N VAL A 413 2.80 10.72 11.74
CA VAL A 413 2.33 10.33 13.07
C VAL A 413 2.58 11.51 14.00
N GLU A 414 1.48 12.15 14.40
CA GLU A 414 1.49 13.19 15.42
C GLU A 414 1.67 12.56 16.80
N GLY A 415 2.85 12.73 17.39
CA GLY A 415 3.15 12.17 18.70
C GLY A 415 4.64 12.19 19.05
N ALA A 416 4.93 11.92 20.33
CA ALA A 416 6.29 11.85 20.81
C ALA A 416 6.83 10.42 20.74
N ALA A 417 8.02 10.26 20.15
CA ALA A 417 8.81 9.04 20.32
C ALA A 417 9.27 8.92 21.81
N PRO A 418 9.35 7.69 22.37
CA PRO A 418 9.21 6.41 21.68
C PRO A 418 7.77 5.91 21.48
N ALA A 419 6.78 6.42 22.22
CA ALA A 419 5.41 5.88 22.20
C ALA A 419 4.75 5.97 20.81
N ALA A 420 5.00 7.05 20.07
CA ALA A 420 4.49 7.21 18.70
C ALA A 420 5.06 6.20 17.68
N LEU A 421 6.06 5.41 18.06
CA LEU A 421 6.63 4.35 17.21
C LEU A 421 5.86 3.04 17.34
N ASP A 422 4.93 2.93 18.29
CA ASP A 422 4.22 1.69 18.58
C ASP A 422 3.22 1.35 17.47
N GLY A 423 3.20 0.08 17.06
CA GLY A 423 2.32 -0.43 16.00
C GLY A 423 2.73 -0.05 14.59
N LEU A 424 3.80 0.73 14.41
CA LEU A 424 4.33 1.05 13.09
C LEU A 424 5.00 -0.17 12.43
N PRO A 425 4.90 -0.30 11.09
CA PRO A 425 5.59 -1.36 10.37
C PRO A 425 7.12 -1.23 10.53
N ALA A 426 7.79 -2.37 10.68
CA ALA A 426 9.24 -2.44 10.85
C ALA A 426 9.97 -1.74 9.69
N PRO A 427 10.83 -0.74 9.96
CA PRO A 427 11.51 0.04 8.93
C PRO A 427 12.74 -0.70 8.37
N ASP A 428 13.12 -0.34 7.15
CA ASP A 428 14.39 -0.74 6.53
C ASP A 428 15.49 0.30 6.82
N ALA A 429 15.11 1.56 7.09
CA ALA A 429 16.00 2.62 7.53
C ALA A 429 15.36 3.49 8.62
N VAL A 430 16.16 4.00 9.54
CA VAL A 430 15.73 4.98 10.55
C VAL A 430 16.64 6.20 10.48
N PHE A 431 16.04 7.38 10.48
CA PHE A 431 16.72 8.63 10.75
C PHE A 431 16.25 9.22 12.09
N ILE A 432 17.18 9.63 12.93
CA ILE A 432 16.91 10.35 14.16
C ILE A 432 17.49 11.76 14.02
N GLY A 433 16.64 12.71 13.65
CA GLY A 433 16.99 14.14 13.56
C GLY A 433 16.86 14.88 14.88
N GLY A 434 16.04 14.35 15.80
CA GLY A 434 15.87 14.88 17.14
C GLY A 434 15.50 13.79 18.15
N GLY A 435 15.86 14.02 19.41
CA GLY A 435 15.43 13.15 20.51
C GLY A 435 16.26 11.89 20.73
N VAL A 436 17.47 11.77 20.18
CA VAL A 436 18.39 10.64 20.51
C VAL A 436 18.73 10.57 22.00
N THR A 437 18.66 11.71 22.70
CA THR A 437 18.85 11.80 24.16
C THR A 437 17.60 11.44 24.96
N VAL A 438 16.44 11.29 24.31
CA VAL A 438 15.20 10.89 24.97
C VAL A 438 15.27 9.40 25.27
N PRO A 439 15.10 8.98 26.55
CA PRO A 439 15.18 7.58 26.92
C PRO A 439 14.23 6.69 26.09
N GLY A 440 14.75 5.57 25.58
CA GLY A 440 13.99 4.58 24.84
C GLY A 440 13.82 4.86 23.35
N VAL A 441 14.13 6.07 22.85
CA VAL A 441 13.97 6.39 21.41
C VAL A 441 14.91 5.55 20.56
N PHE A 442 16.21 5.54 20.89
CA PHE A 442 17.18 4.72 20.16
C PHE A 442 16.83 3.24 20.27
N GLU A 443 16.55 2.76 21.48
CA GLU A 443 16.30 1.35 21.75
C GLU A 443 15.07 0.85 20.99
N ARG A 444 14.00 1.66 20.92
CA ARG A 444 12.79 1.33 20.16
C ARG A 444 13.05 1.30 18.66
N CYS A 445 13.80 2.26 18.13
CA CYS A 445 14.19 2.31 16.73
C CYS A 445 15.07 1.11 16.35
N TRP A 446 16.09 0.82 17.15
CA TRP A 446 17.03 -0.28 16.94
C TRP A 446 16.33 -1.65 16.99
N ALA A 447 15.42 -1.84 17.94
CA ALA A 447 14.64 -3.07 18.04
C ALA A 447 13.69 -3.28 16.84
N ALA A 448 13.12 -2.20 16.30
CA ALA A 448 12.19 -2.24 15.18
C ALA A 448 12.87 -2.39 13.82
N LEU A 449 14.08 -1.86 13.65
CA LEU A 449 14.83 -1.86 12.40
C LEU A 449 15.05 -3.28 11.86
N ARG A 450 14.78 -3.56 10.60
CA ARG A 450 14.97 -4.91 10.04
C ARG A 450 16.45 -5.34 10.05
N PRO A 451 16.77 -6.65 10.06
CA PRO A 451 18.14 -7.14 9.85
C PRO A 451 18.73 -6.58 8.54
N GLY A 452 19.97 -6.10 8.59
CA GLY A 452 20.62 -5.40 7.46
C GLY A 452 20.11 -3.97 7.24
N GLY A 453 19.19 -3.49 8.08
CA GLY A 453 18.72 -2.12 8.07
C GLY A 453 19.77 -1.15 8.61
N ARG A 454 19.56 0.14 8.37
CA ARG A 454 20.50 1.20 8.77
C ARG A 454 19.83 2.28 9.60
N LEU A 455 20.55 2.80 10.58
CA LEU A 455 20.13 3.89 11.43
C LEU A 455 21.14 5.03 11.31
N VAL A 456 20.64 6.23 11.04
CA VAL A 456 21.44 7.45 10.92
C VAL A 456 20.98 8.47 11.96
N VAL A 457 21.92 9.01 12.72
CA VAL A 457 21.68 10.10 13.68
C VAL A 457 22.50 11.32 13.28
N ASN A 458 21.88 12.49 13.29
CA ASN A 458 22.61 13.76 13.21
C ASN A 458 22.53 14.47 14.57
N ALA A 459 23.67 14.69 15.21
CA ALA A 459 23.80 15.39 16.49
C ALA A 459 24.50 16.75 16.32
N VAL A 460 24.03 17.76 17.07
CA VAL A 460 24.57 19.14 17.02
C VAL A 460 24.85 19.74 18.40
N THR A 461 24.29 19.16 19.47
CA THR A 461 24.55 19.59 20.85
C THR A 461 25.53 18.63 21.53
N VAL A 462 26.27 19.13 22.51
CA VAL A 462 27.23 18.32 23.30
C VAL A 462 26.55 17.09 23.92
N GLU A 463 25.33 17.24 24.43
CA GLU A 463 24.58 16.14 25.04
C GLU A 463 24.19 15.08 24.02
N SER A 464 23.74 15.50 22.83
CA SER A 464 23.42 14.58 21.75
C SER A 464 24.67 13.88 21.20
N GLU A 465 25.80 14.59 21.10
CA GLU A 465 27.08 14.00 20.71
C GLU A 465 27.54 12.97 21.74
N ARG A 466 27.55 13.31 23.05
CA ARG A 466 27.87 12.36 24.12
C ARG A 466 27.04 11.09 24.02
N ARG A 467 25.72 11.22 23.84
CA ARG A 467 24.84 10.06 23.71
C ARG A 467 25.17 9.22 22.48
N VAL A 468 25.46 9.85 21.35
CA VAL A 468 25.88 9.17 20.12
C VAL A 468 27.21 8.42 20.32
N PHE A 469 28.18 9.02 21.01
CA PHE A 469 29.44 8.35 21.34
C PHE A 469 29.23 7.09 22.21
N GLU A 470 28.42 7.19 23.27
CA GLU A 470 28.09 6.03 24.13
C GLU A 470 27.43 4.89 23.34
N LEU A 471 26.53 5.25 22.42
CA LEU A 471 25.86 4.28 21.55
C LEU A 471 26.84 3.67 20.54
N HIS A 472 27.74 4.47 19.97
CA HIS A 472 28.80 4.02 19.08
C HIS A 472 29.76 3.03 19.76
N GLU A 473 30.15 3.27 21.01
CA GLU A 473 31.00 2.34 21.78
C GLU A 473 30.33 0.97 21.95
N THR A 474 29.00 0.94 22.03
CA THR A 474 28.23 -0.29 22.23
C THR A 474 27.87 -1.00 20.92
N HIS A 475 27.53 -0.23 19.88
CA HIS A 475 26.94 -0.75 18.63
C HIS A 475 27.87 -0.62 17.41
N GLY A 476 29.03 0.03 17.55
CA GLY A 476 29.94 0.30 16.46
C GLY A 476 29.35 1.24 15.41
N GLY A 477 29.68 0.99 14.14
CA GLY A 477 29.31 1.85 13.02
C GLY A 477 30.32 2.96 12.75
N GLU A 478 29.90 3.90 11.92
CA GLU A 478 30.73 4.99 11.42
C GLU A 478 30.33 6.33 12.04
N LEU A 479 31.32 7.06 12.53
CA LEU A 479 31.13 8.39 13.08
C LEU A 479 31.87 9.42 12.22
N THR A 480 31.13 10.39 11.68
CA THR A 480 31.66 11.43 10.80
C THR A 480 31.29 12.81 11.33
N ARG A 481 32.27 13.70 11.48
CA ARG A 481 32.01 15.11 11.80
C ARG A 481 32.06 15.96 10.53
N ILE A 482 30.99 16.68 10.25
CA ILE A 482 30.79 17.44 9.02
C ILE A 482 30.72 18.92 9.37
N ALA A 483 31.63 19.72 8.79
CA ALA A 483 31.64 21.18 8.93
C ALA A 483 31.42 21.81 7.56
N VAL A 484 30.46 22.73 7.47
CA VAL A 484 30.09 23.43 6.24
C VAL A 484 30.23 24.93 6.45
N ASN A 485 30.79 25.61 5.47
CA ASN A 485 30.89 27.07 5.43
C ASN A 485 30.21 27.55 4.14
N ARG A 486 29.34 28.56 4.26
CA ARG A 486 28.74 29.22 3.08
C ARG A 486 29.25 30.65 3.00
N ALA A 487 29.54 31.12 1.80
CA ALA A 487 29.85 32.53 1.59
C ALA A 487 28.60 33.37 1.91
N ALA A 488 28.78 34.44 2.68
CA ALA A 488 27.74 35.42 2.99
C ALA A 488 28.32 36.84 2.93
N PRO A 489 27.50 37.87 2.67
CA PRO A 489 27.97 39.26 2.71
C PRO A 489 28.54 39.64 4.08
N VAL A 490 29.70 40.31 4.06
CA VAL A 490 30.36 40.94 5.21
C VAL A 490 30.77 42.35 4.77
N GLY A 491 29.95 43.34 5.10
CA GLY A 491 30.04 44.67 4.49
C GLY A 491 29.83 44.59 2.98
N GLY A 492 30.76 45.13 2.19
CA GLY A 492 30.75 45.07 0.71
C GLY A 492 31.43 43.83 0.11
N PHE A 493 31.91 42.88 0.92
CA PHE A 493 32.66 41.71 0.47
C PHE A 493 31.95 40.40 0.84
N LEU A 494 32.50 39.27 0.39
CA LEU A 494 32.09 37.94 0.82
C LEU A 494 33.02 37.42 1.92
N GLY A 495 32.43 36.85 2.97
CA GLY A 495 33.14 36.12 4.01
C GLY A 495 32.56 34.72 4.20
N TRP A 496 33.38 33.79 4.68
CA TRP A 496 32.93 32.46 5.04
C TRP A 496 32.14 32.52 6.36
N ARG A 497 30.87 32.12 6.31
CA ARG A 497 30.04 31.95 7.49
C ARG A 497 29.96 30.45 7.85
N PRO A 498 30.58 30.03 8.98
CA PRO A 498 30.47 28.65 9.42
C PRO A 498 29.06 28.33 9.88
N MET A 499 28.63 27.11 9.59
CA MET A 499 27.44 26.51 10.17
C MET A 499 27.85 25.67 11.39
N LEU A 500 26.90 25.38 12.29
CA LEU A 500 27.16 24.45 13.39
C LEU A 500 27.62 23.11 12.80
N PRO A 501 28.77 22.56 13.22
CA PRO A 501 29.20 21.25 12.79
C PRO A 501 28.16 20.19 13.20
N VAL A 502 27.98 19.18 12.35
CA VAL A 502 27.08 18.06 12.61
C VAL A 502 27.92 16.81 12.80
N THR A 503 27.73 16.12 13.92
CA THR A 503 28.25 14.75 14.11
C THR A 503 27.19 13.79 13.61
N GLN A 504 27.49 13.10 12.51
CA GLN A 504 26.67 12.05 11.96
C GLN A 504 27.17 10.69 12.43
N TRP A 505 26.26 9.86 12.92
CA TRP A 505 26.52 8.45 13.21
C TRP A 505 25.67 7.57 12.31
N VAL A 506 26.31 6.57 11.71
CA VAL A 506 25.68 5.58 10.85
C VAL A 506 25.97 4.20 11.41
N VAL A 507 24.93 3.39 11.60
CA VAL A 507 25.06 2.04 12.15
C VAL A 507 24.09 1.09 11.44
N TRP A 508 24.46 -0.19 11.36
CA TRP A 508 23.72 -1.24 10.66
C TRP A 508 23.34 -2.36 11.61
N ARG A 509 22.09 -2.84 11.53
CA ARG A 509 21.56 -3.89 12.42
C ARG A 509 21.90 -5.30 11.95
#